data_AF-A0A8R2A856-F1
#
_entry.id   AF-A0A8R2A856-F1
#
_cell.length_a   1.000
_cell.length_b   1.000
_cell.length_c   1.000
_cell.angle_alpha   90.00
_cell.angle_beta   90.00
_cell.angle_gamma   90.00
#
_symmetry.space_group_name_H-M   'P 1'
#
loop_
_entity.id
_entity.type
_entity.pdbx_description
1 polymer ?
#
loop_
_entity_poly.entity_id
_entity_poly.type
_entity_poly.pdbx_seq_one_letter_code
_entity_poly.pdbx_strand_id
1 'polypeptide(L)'
;MITSRGRAGLAVVKDNLVFSLGGFDDDVESLRSVDVLDLSSESPCWKPSVGMLVERDILGVGVINNYLYAVGGHNDSDGILDTAEVFDYDTQEWSFITSMSTIRYDFGVGVLNNLLYVVGGLGQSSQALDTVECYDPSLDT
;
A
#
# COMPACT_ATOMS: atom_id res chain seq x y z
N MET A 1 -15.58 0.95 -9.19
CA MET A 1 -14.22 0.40 -9.33
C MET A 1 -14.22 -0.51 -10.55
N ILE A 2 -13.12 -0.59 -11.31
CA ILE A 2 -13.08 -1.40 -12.54
C ILE A 2 -12.68 -2.84 -12.22
N THR A 3 -11.86 -3.03 -11.19
CA THR A 3 -11.50 -4.34 -10.65
C THR A 3 -12.29 -4.61 -9.36
N SER A 4 -12.91 -5.79 -9.24
CA SER A 4 -13.44 -6.29 -7.96
C SER A 4 -12.27 -6.58 -7.03
N ARG A 5 -12.35 -6.16 -5.77
CA ARG A 5 -11.29 -6.40 -4.79
C ARG A 5 -11.80 -6.44 -3.36
N GLY A 6 -11.22 -7.31 -2.54
CA GLY A 6 -11.30 -7.28 -1.07
C GLY A 6 -9.92 -6.99 -0.46
N ARG A 7 -9.88 -6.53 0.81
CA ARG A 7 -8.62 -6.27 1.57
C ARG A 7 -7.62 -5.34 0.85
N ALA A 8 -8.15 -4.45 0.02
CA ALA A 8 -7.37 -3.46 -0.70
C ALA A 8 -6.93 -2.32 0.22
N GLY A 9 -5.81 -1.71 -0.13
CA GLY A 9 -5.33 -0.47 0.45
C GLY A 9 -6.08 0.71 -0.14
N LEU A 10 -6.18 1.80 0.64
CA LEU A 10 -6.83 3.04 0.23
C LEU A 10 -5.90 4.22 0.53
N ALA A 11 -5.72 5.11 -0.44
CA ALA A 11 -4.97 6.35 -0.26
C ALA A 11 -5.77 7.55 -0.75
N VAL A 12 -5.55 8.71 -0.13
CA VAL A 12 -6.04 10.00 -0.64
C VAL A 12 -4.84 10.90 -0.90
N VAL A 13 -4.78 11.51 -2.09
CA VAL A 13 -3.63 12.29 -2.59
C VAL A 13 -4.14 13.61 -3.16
N LYS A 14 -3.39 14.70 -2.95
CA LYS A 14 -3.71 16.05 -3.48
C LYS A 14 -5.16 16.52 -3.17
N ASP A 15 -5.76 16.01 -2.09
CA ASP A 15 -7.15 16.25 -1.62
C ASP A 15 -8.30 15.80 -2.53
N ASN A 16 -8.03 15.40 -3.78
CA ASN A 16 -9.06 15.07 -4.78
C ASN A 16 -8.88 13.70 -5.45
N LEU A 17 -7.77 13.00 -5.19
CA LEU A 17 -7.50 11.70 -5.77
C LEU A 17 -7.68 10.61 -4.72
N VAL A 18 -8.51 9.62 -5.02
CA VAL A 18 -8.65 8.41 -4.21
C VAL A 18 -8.03 7.25 -4.97
N PHE A 19 -7.03 6.60 -4.39
CA PHE A 19 -6.40 5.42 -4.93
C PHE A 19 -6.86 4.18 -4.18
N SER A 20 -7.13 3.11 -4.90
CA SER A 20 -7.32 1.77 -4.36
C SER A 20 -6.21 0.87 -4.87
N LEU A 21 -5.49 0.21 -3.96
CA LEU A 21 -4.26 -0.52 -4.24
C LEU A 21 -4.44 -1.99 -3.85
N GLY A 22 -4.03 -2.89 -4.75
CA GLY A 22 -3.99 -4.32 -4.49
C GLY A 22 -5.31 -4.89 -3.97
N GLY A 23 -5.23 -5.77 -2.98
CA GLY A 23 -6.31 -6.63 -2.53
C GLY A 23 -6.31 -7.97 -3.25
N PHE A 24 -7.40 -8.71 -3.16
CA PHE A 24 -7.62 -9.95 -3.89
C PHE A 24 -8.92 -9.87 -4.70
N ASP A 25 -8.98 -10.53 -5.86
CA ASP A 25 -10.17 -10.56 -6.72
C ASP A 25 -11.10 -11.75 -6.43
N ASP A 26 -12.09 -11.98 -7.29
CA ASP A 26 -13.07 -13.07 -7.11
C ASP A 26 -12.44 -14.47 -7.22
N ASP A 27 -11.25 -14.58 -7.84
CA ASP A 27 -10.46 -15.81 -7.92
C ASP A 27 -9.52 -15.98 -6.71
N VAL A 28 -9.56 -15.04 -5.76
CA VAL A 28 -8.73 -15.01 -4.53
C VAL A 28 -7.25 -14.83 -4.84
N GLU A 29 -6.93 -14.24 -6.00
CA GLU A 29 -5.56 -13.94 -6.40
C GLU A 29 -5.18 -12.53 -5.94
N SER A 30 -3.97 -12.41 -5.39
CA SER A 30 -3.41 -11.14 -4.93
C SER A 30 -3.18 -10.22 -6.12
N LEU A 31 -3.55 -8.95 -5.96
CA LEU A 31 -3.54 -7.97 -7.04
C LEU A 31 -2.36 -7.00 -6.91
N ARG A 32 -1.72 -6.70 -8.04
CA ARG A 32 -0.86 -5.51 -8.19
C ARG A 32 -1.61 -4.29 -8.71
N SER A 33 -2.88 -4.46 -9.07
CA SER A 33 -3.65 -3.42 -9.78
C SER A 33 -3.94 -2.25 -8.85
N VAL A 34 -3.87 -1.05 -9.43
CA VAL A 34 -4.21 0.20 -8.75
C VAL A 34 -5.28 0.89 -9.56
N ASP A 35 -6.37 1.27 -8.91
CA ASP A 35 -7.41 2.11 -9.50
C ASP A 35 -7.37 3.50 -8.86
N VAL A 36 -7.64 4.54 -9.64
CA VAL A 36 -7.70 5.93 -9.18
C VAL A 36 -9.05 6.55 -9.53
N LEU A 37 -9.59 7.34 -8.61
CA LEU A 37 -10.77 8.18 -8.78
C LEU A 37 -10.35 9.64 -8.61
N ASP A 38 -10.54 10.43 -9.65
CA ASP A 38 -10.36 11.89 -9.61
C ASP A 38 -11.69 12.59 -9.38
N LEU A 39 -11.82 13.20 -8.20
CA LEU A 39 -13.01 13.92 -7.76
C LEU A 39 -13.09 15.36 -8.30
N SER A 40 -12.05 15.86 -8.98
CA SER A 40 -12.10 17.16 -9.65
C SER A 40 -12.77 17.11 -11.02
N SER A 41 -12.98 15.92 -11.58
CA SER A 41 -13.71 15.70 -12.83
C SER A 41 -15.20 16.06 -12.69
N GLU A 42 -15.80 16.66 -13.73
CA GLU A 42 -17.24 16.91 -13.81
C GLU A 42 -18.09 15.62 -13.76
N SER A 43 -17.47 14.48 -14.08
CA SER A 43 -18.08 13.15 -13.97
C SER A 43 -17.03 12.17 -13.42
N PRO A 44 -16.87 12.09 -12.08
CA PRO A 44 -15.89 11.23 -11.45
C PRO A 44 -16.16 9.75 -11.75
N CYS A 45 -15.15 9.04 -12.22
CA CYS A 45 -15.18 7.61 -12.39
C CYS A 45 -13.83 7.00 -12.06
N TRP A 46 -13.86 5.75 -11.58
CA TRP A 46 -12.65 4.97 -11.36
C TRP A 46 -11.98 4.66 -12.70
N LYS A 47 -10.66 4.76 -12.74
CA LYS A 47 -9.80 4.48 -13.90
C LYS A 47 -8.58 3.65 -13.44
N PRO A 48 -7.99 2.81 -14.30
CA PRO A 48 -6.75 2.14 -13.96
C PRO A 48 -5.61 3.15 -13.81
N SER A 49 -4.71 2.88 -12.87
CA SER A 49 -3.42 3.57 -12.67
C SER A 49 -2.27 2.58 -12.93
N VAL A 50 -1.04 3.06 -12.84
CA VAL A 50 0.15 2.19 -12.87
C VAL A 50 0.11 1.22 -11.68
N GLY A 51 0.20 -0.07 -11.97
CA GLY A 51 0.19 -1.13 -10.95
C GLY A 51 1.49 -1.17 -10.14
N MET A 52 1.38 -1.67 -8.91
CA MET A 52 2.52 -1.94 -8.03
C MET A 52 3.50 -2.94 -8.68
N LEU A 53 4.74 -2.98 -8.18
CA LEU A 53 5.75 -3.95 -8.62
C LEU A 53 5.43 -5.35 -8.11
N VAL A 54 4.88 -5.42 -6.89
CA VAL A 54 4.51 -6.66 -6.21
C VAL A 54 3.01 -6.67 -5.96
N GLU A 55 2.34 -7.78 -6.22
CA GLU A 55 0.96 -7.99 -5.81
C GLU A 55 0.84 -8.08 -4.28
N ARG A 56 -0.21 -7.48 -3.70
CA ARG A 56 -0.39 -7.42 -2.24
C ARG A 56 -1.87 -7.42 -1.88
N ASP A 57 -2.27 -8.23 -0.92
CA ASP A 57 -3.50 -8.06 -0.15
C ASP A 57 -3.18 -7.77 1.33
N ILE A 58 -4.16 -7.23 2.09
CA ILE A 58 -4.01 -6.85 3.51
C ILE A 58 -2.76 -5.97 3.75
N LEU A 59 -2.43 -5.14 2.77
CA LEU A 59 -1.31 -4.22 2.83
C LEU A 59 -1.64 -2.98 3.66
N GLY A 60 -0.61 -2.34 4.17
CA GLY A 60 -0.69 -0.99 4.70
C GLY A 60 -0.45 0.05 3.62
N VAL A 61 -1.17 1.16 3.70
CA VAL A 61 -0.97 2.30 2.78
C VAL A 61 -0.79 3.59 3.56
N GLY A 62 0.24 4.36 3.20
CA GLY A 62 0.50 5.69 3.74
C GLY A 62 0.76 6.71 2.64
N VAL A 63 0.56 8.00 2.94
CA VAL A 63 0.82 9.09 2.00
C VAL A 63 1.70 10.15 2.66
N ILE A 64 2.84 10.45 2.05
CA ILE A 64 3.76 11.51 2.49
C ILE A 64 4.10 12.37 1.28
N ASN A 65 3.81 13.67 1.30
CA ASN A 65 4.15 14.61 0.22
C ASN A 65 3.75 14.14 -1.19
N ASN A 66 2.54 13.58 -1.34
CA ASN A 66 2.00 12.99 -2.59
C ASN A 66 2.63 11.67 -3.06
N TYR A 67 3.56 11.11 -2.29
CA TYR A 67 4.06 9.75 -2.49
C TYR A 67 3.14 8.76 -1.78
N LEU A 68 2.75 7.68 -2.47
CA LEU A 68 1.94 6.60 -1.89
C LEU A 68 2.85 5.43 -1.56
N TYR A 69 2.82 5.01 -0.31
CA TYR A 69 3.63 3.90 0.18
C TYR A 69 2.73 2.68 0.33
N ALA A 70 3.08 1.59 -0.34
CA ALA A 70 2.47 0.27 -0.17
C ALA A 70 3.44 -0.60 0.62
N VAL A 71 3.01 -1.11 1.77
CA VAL A 71 3.89 -1.74 2.76
C VAL A 71 3.34 -3.09 3.17
N GLY A 72 4.22 -4.09 3.24
CA GLY A 72 3.92 -5.43 3.76
C GLY A 72 2.73 -6.08 3.08
N GLY A 73 1.95 -6.81 3.88
CA GLY A 73 0.77 -7.54 3.43
C GLY A 73 1.09 -8.98 3.12
N HIS A 74 0.29 -9.58 2.24
CA HIS A 74 0.46 -10.95 1.81
C HIS A 74 0.33 -11.07 0.28
N ASN A 75 1.00 -12.05 -0.30
CA ASN A 75 0.77 -12.48 -1.67
C ASN A 75 0.86 -14.01 -1.82
N ASP A 76 0.41 -14.51 -2.97
CA ASP A 76 0.32 -15.95 -3.22
C ASP A 76 1.69 -16.59 -3.49
N SER A 77 2.68 -15.79 -3.89
CA SER A 77 4.01 -16.25 -4.28
C SER A 77 4.97 -16.40 -3.09
N ASP A 78 5.07 -15.38 -2.24
CA ASP A 78 6.02 -15.28 -1.13
C ASP A 78 5.35 -15.41 0.24
N GLY A 79 4.02 -15.30 0.32
CA GLY A 79 3.28 -15.31 1.57
C GLY A 79 3.32 -13.94 2.24
N ILE A 80 3.71 -13.86 3.52
CA ILE A 80 3.72 -12.61 4.28
C ILE A 80 4.94 -11.78 3.88
N LEU A 81 4.71 -10.51 3.57
CA LEU A 81 5.73 -9.60 3.02
C LEU A 81 6.32 -8.67 4.09
N ASP A 82 7.62 -8.39 3.96
CA ASP A 82 8.32 -7.27 4.59
C ASP A 82 8.60 -6.12 3.61
N THR A 83 8.53 -6.40 2.31
CA THR A 83 8.86 -5.43 1.26
C THR A 83 7.92 -4.22 1.30
N ALA A 84 8.47 -3.09 0.87
CA ALA A 84 7.73 -1.86 0.69
C ALA A 84 8.10 -1.20 -0.63
N GLU A 85 7.15 -0.47 -1.21
CA GLU A 85 7.33 0.26 -2.46
C GLU A 85 6.58 1.59 -2.42
N VAL A 86 7.09 2.55 -3.17
CA VAL A 86 6.56 3.91 -3.22
C VAL A 86 6.20 4.30 -4.65
N PHE A 87 5.03 4.93 -4.80
CA PHE A 87 4.58 5.54 -6.03
C PHE A 87 4.85 7.04 -6.01
N ASP A 88 5.59 7.52 -6.99
CA ASP A 88 5.69 8.94 -7.30
C ASP A 88 4.58 9.33 -8.28
N TYR A 89 3.64 10.14 -7.83
CA TYR A 89 2.53 10.59 -8.66
C TYR A 89 2.98 11.47 -9.83
N ASP A 90 4.05 12.25 -9.68
CA ASP A 90 4.46 13.19 -10.72
C ASP A 90 5.22 12.46 -11.85
N THR A 91 5.98 11.41 -11.54
CA THR A 91 6.62 10.55 -12.55
C THR A 91 5.77 9.38 -13.02
N GLN A 92 4.72 9.02 -12.26
CA GLN A 92 3.88 7.84 -12.48
C GLN A 92 4.67 6.52 -12.41
N GLU A 93 5.64 6.43 -11.50
CA GLU A 93 6.50 5.25 -11.35
C GLU A 93 6.45 4.69 -9.93
N TRP A 94 6.49 3.36 -9.84
CA TRP A 94 6.71 2.63 -8.60
C TRP A 94 8.19 2.27 -8.45
N SER A 95 8.70 2.35 -7.23
CA SER A 95 10.06 1.93 -6.90
C SER A 95 10.09 1.22 -5.54
N PHE A 96 10.98 0.24 -5.40
CA PHE A 96 11.24 -0.37 -4.10
C PHE A 96 11.94 0.62 -3.17
N ILE A 97 11.60 0.54 -1.89
CA ILE A 97 12.27 1.23 -0.79
C ILE A 97 12.79 0.19 0.20
N THR A 98 13.50 0.63 1.24
CA THR A 98 13.95 -0.26 2.32
C THR A 98 12.78 -1.07 2.90
N SER A 99 12.96 -2.40 2.91
CA SER A 99 12.00 -3.33 3.51
C SER A 99 11.91 -3.16 5.03
N MET A 100 10.77 -3.55 5.59
CA MET A 100 10.64 -3.73 7.04
C MET A 100 11.62 -4.79 7.54
N SER A 101 12.00 -4.69 8.81
CA SER A 101 12.79 -5.71 9.50
C SER A 101 11.96 -6.95 9.88
N THR A 102 10.64 -6.82 9.93
CA THR A 102 9.71 -7.91 10.26
C THR A 102 8.62 -8.03 9.22
N ILE A 103 8.44 -9.22 8.65
CA ILE A 103 7.29 -9.53 7.79
C ILE A 103 6.00 -9.38 8.61
N ARG A 104 4.98 -8.74 8.03
CA ARG A 104 3.71 -8.54 8.71
C ARG A 104 2.54 -8.32 7.73
N TYR A 105 1.34 -8.64 8.19
CA TYR A 105 0.05 -8.31 7.57
C TYR A 105 -0.97 -7.95 8.66
N ASP A 106 -2.13 -7.39 8.27
CA ASP A 106 -3.23 -7.02 9.18
C ASP A 106 -2.82 -6.04 10.31
N PHE A 107 -2.04 -5.02 9.94
CA PHE A 107 -1.48 -4.01 10.85
C PHE A 107 -2.09 -2.62 10.64
N GLY A 108 -1.80 -1.71 11.57
CA GLY A 108 -2.10 -0.28 11.42
C GLY A 108 -0.96 0.47 10.73
N VAL A 109 -1.30 1.38 9.82
CA VAL A 109 -0.35 2.35 9.24
C VAL A 109 -0.78 3.77 9.57
N GLY A 110 0.19 4.62 9.92
CA GLY A 110 -0.03 6.03 10.18
C GLY A 110 1.15 6.88 9.75
N VAL A 111 0.88 8.14 9.41
CA VAL A 111 1.92 9.12 9.07
C VAL A 111 1.94 10.20 10.13
N LEU A 112 3.13 10.50 10.66
CA LEU A 112 3.34 11.59 11.60
C LEU A 112 4.72 12.22 11.36
N ASN A 113 4.79 13.55 11.26
CA ASN A 113 6.03 14.29 11.04
C ASN A 113 6.84 13.80 9.82
N ASN A 114 6.15 13.51 8.71
CA ASN A 114 6.75 12.96 7.47
C ASN A 114 7.44 11.59 7.63
N LEU A 115 7.08 10.84 8.67
CA LEU A 115 7.52 9.47 8.88
C LEU A 115 6.34 8.52 8.75
N LEU A 116 6.61 7.33 8.20
CA LEU A 116 5.62 6.27 8.05
C LEU A 116 5.78 5.27 9.20
N TYR A 117 4.72 5.04 9.96
CA TYR A 117 4.70 4.11 11.07
C TYR A 117 3.85 2.90 10.75
N VAL A 118 4.38 1.72 11.06
CA VAL A 118 3.69 0.45 10.94
C VAL A 118 3.59 -0.18 12.32
N VAL A 119 2.37 -0.39 12.82
CA VAL A 119 2.12 -0.77 14.22
C VAL A 119 1.39 -2.11 14.30
N GLY A 120 1.98 -3.05 15.02
CA GLY A 120 1.36 -4.36 15.31
C GLY A 120 1.20 -5.24 14.07
N GLY A 121 0.06 -5.93 13.97
CA GLY A 121 -0.23 -6.92 12.94
C GLY A 121 0.18 -8.34 13.30
N LEU A 122 0.17 -9.21 12.30
CA LEU A 122 0.46 -10.63 12.42
C LEU A 122 1.75 -10.97 11.69
N GLY A 123 2.66 -11.67 12.38
CA GLY A 123 3.93 -12.12 11.79
C GLY A 123 3.87 -13.53 11.21
N GLN A 124 5.06 -14.13 11.01
CA GLN A 124 5.26 -15.42 10.32
C GLN A 124 4.35 -16.58 10.78
N SER A 125 4.07 -16.71 12.08
CA SER A 125 3.25 -17.79 12.65
C SER A 125 1.86 -17.28 13.07
N SER A 126 1.40 -16.19 12.46
CA SER A 126 0.14 -15.50 12.78
C SER A 126 0.02 -15.06 14.24
N GLN A 127 1.15 -14.89 14.93
CA GLN A 127 1.18 -14.26 16.24
C GLN A 127 0.98 -12.75 16.11
N ALA A 128 0.20 -12.17 17.04
CA ALA A 128 0.11 -10.73 17.17
C ALA A 128 1.46 -10.14 17.58
N LEU A 129 1.86 -9.08 16.89
CA LEU A 129 3.07 -8.33 17.15
C LEU A 129 2.77 -7.16 18.08
N ASP A 130 3.67 -6.91 19.02
CA ASP A 130 3.67 -5.73 19.92
C ASP A 130 4.69 -4.67 19.50
N THR A 131 5.29 -4.83 18.32
CA THR A 131 6.33 -3.95 17.79
C THR A 131 5.77 -2.89 16.85
N VAL A 132 6.52 -1.80 16.74
CA VAL A 132 6.33 -0.72 15.76
C VAL A 132 7.58 -0.58 14.92
N GLU A 133 7.41 -0.34 13.63
CA GLU A 133 8.48 0.06 12.72
C GLU A 133 8.21 1.47 12.19
N CYS A 134 9.26 2.22 11.92
CA CYS A 134 9.20 3.60 11.44
C CYS A 134 10.15 3.74 10.26
N TYR A 135 9.65 4.30 9.18
CA TYR A 135 10.42 4.59 7.98
C TYR A 135 10.57 6.11 7.78
N ASP A 136 11.80 6.54 7.51
CA ASP A 136 12.19 7.89 7.15
C ASP A 136 12.51 7.97 5.64
N PRO A 137 11.60 8.55 4.82
CA PRO A 137 11.83 8.70 3.39
C PRO A 137 13.05 9.55 3.01
N SER A 138 13.56 10.41 3.91
CA SER A 138 14.72 11.24 3.63
C SER A 138 16.05 10.48 3.72
N LEU A 139 16.03 9.32 4.39
CA LEU A 139 17.18 8.46 4.60
C LEU A 139 17.03 7.09 3.92
N ASP A 140 15.80 6.75 3.51
CA ASP A 140 15.43 5.41 3.05
C ASP A 140 15.77 4.33 4.10
N THR A 141 15.33 4.56 5.35
CA THR A 141 15.61 3.69 6.51
C THR A 141 14.41 3.54 7.41
#